data_AF-A0A0C2DBF5-F1
#
_entry.id   AF-A0A0C2DBF5-F1
#
_cell.length_a   1.000
_cell.length_b   1.000
_cell.length_c   1.000
_cell.angle_alpha   90.00
_cell.angle_beta   90.00
_cell.angle_gamma   90.00
#
_symmetry.space_group_name_H-M   'P 1'
#
loop_
_entity.id
_entity.type
_entity.pdbx_description
1 polymer ?
#
loop_
_entity_poly.entity_id
_entity_poly.type
_entity_poly.pdbx_seq_one_letter_code
_entity_poly.pdbx_strand_id
1 'polypeptide(L)'
;INVDRSSENKDELDIKAGEIVFVDNTMFMGQRGKWRAWKVDREGRQRENGIIPSATQMERCDVRGKKAKNRMTLTRPIYERVERVSSSKRRPVVLFGPLLTPIIQTLLDDSSRFSHCVPECRALQSMEVERLLASCELIEARRRETLYDVITAPAIHHFADLGVHCIVDVSPNGIQRLHSLRIYPIVIRVKFKSPKQIKDIKEDFCGEKITTKQAKDLMDKSSSVEKELESMNCSASVVMVSSQGPARGVVKHVCQQIVALIEHEQKKTIWMTTPQ
;
A
#
# COMPACT_ATOMS: atom_id res chain seq x y z
N ILE A 1 15.89 -6.25 0.66
CA ILE A 1 16.87 -6.72 -0.35
C ILE A 1 16.38 -6.25 -1.72
N ASN A 2 17.25 -5.75 -2.60
CA ASN A 2 16.85 -5.19 -3.89
C ASN A 2 17.36 -5.98 -5.12
N VAL A 3 17.88 -7.19 -4.91
CA VAL A 3 18.39 -8.08 -5.96
C VAL A 3 17.96 -9.52 -5.73
N ASP A 4 17.91 -10.32 -6.79
CA ASP A 4 17.74 -11.77 -6.71
C ASP A 4 19.11 -12.45 -6.78
N ARG A 5 19.34 -13.44 -5.92
CA ARG A 5 20.52 -14.31 -5.95
C ARG A 5 20.20 -15.67 -5.33
N SER A 6 20.52 -16.72 -6.07
CA SER A 6 20.50 -18.08 -5.54
C SER A 6 21.71 -18.39 -4.68
N SER A 7 21.55 -19.26 -3.70
CA SER A 7 22.64 -19.80 -2.88
C SER A 7 23.65 -20.55 -3.75
N GLU A 8 24.94 -20.31 -3.54
CA GLU A 8 26.01 -21.04 -4.23
C GLU A 8 26.37 -22.35 -3.51
N ASN A 9 26.00 -22.48 -2.24
CA ASN A 9 26.29 -23.63 -1.38
C ASN A 9 25.18 -23.79 -0.32
N LYS A 10 25.19 -24.91 0.42
CA LYS A 10 24.17 -25.25 1.42
C LYS A 10 24.11 -24.32 2.63
N ASP A 11 25.18 -23.57 2.88
CA ASP A 11 25.28 -22.66 4.03
C ASP A 11 24.78 -21.25 3.70
N GLU A 12 24.56 -20.95 2.41
CA GLU A 12 24.10 -19.65 1.93
C GLU A 12 22.59 -19.60 1.80
N LEU A 13 22.03 -18.41 2.07
CA LEU A 13 20.61 -18.14 1.86
C LEU A 13 20.37 -17.74 0.41
N ASP A 14 19.36 -18.34 -0.21
CA ASP A 14 18.67 -17.75 -1.36
C ASP A 14 18.09 -16.40 -0.94
N ILE A 15 18.35 -15.35 -1.72
CA ILE A 15 17.80 -14.02 -1.48
C ILE A 15 16.99 -13.54 -2.69
N LYS A 16 15.81 -12.99 -2.43
CA LYS A 16 14.96 -12.38 -3.46
C LYS A 16 14.74 -10.89 -3.21
N ALA A 17 14.55 -10.14 -4.28
CA ALA A 17 14.16 -8.76 -4.22
C ALA A 17 12.83 -8.62 -3.44
N GLY A 18 12.78 -7.65 -2.54
CA GLY A 18 11.67 -7.42 -1.61
C GLY A 18 11.74 -8.19 -0.29
N GLU A 19 12.63 -9.18 -0.14
CA GLU A 19 12.78 -9.89 1.12
C GLU A 19 13.48 -9.05 2.19
N ILE A 20 13.11 -9.31 3.45
CA ILE A 20 13.70 -8.71 4.64
C ILE A 20 14.57 -9.75 5.34
N VAL A 21 15.79 -9.32 5.68
CA VAL A 21 16.74 -10.13 6.44
C VAL A 21 17.21 -9.36 7.66
N PHE A 22 17.40 -10.08 8.76
CA PHE A 22 18.05 -9.58 9.96
C PHE A 22 19.49 -10.07 9.97
N VAL A 23 20.44 -9.13 9.87
CA VAL A 23 21.89 -9.43 9.92
C VAL A 23 22.36 -9.33 11.36
N ASP A 24 22.84 -10.44 11.92
CA ASP A 24 23.29 -10.50 13.31
C ASP A 24 24.81 -10.54 13.46
N ASN A 25 25.53 -10.89 12.38
CA ASN A 25 26.99 -10.90 12.36
C ASN A 25 27.52 -10.49 10.98
N THR A 26 28.29 -9.40 10.91
CA THR A 26 28.87 -8.85 9.67
C THR A 26 30.28 -9.36 9.36
N MET A 27 30.82 -10.26 10.19
CA MET A 27 32.11 -10.93 10.02
C MET A 27 31.98 -12.41 10.42
N PHE A 28 31.12 -13.14 9.73
CA PHE A 28 30.86 -14.55 10.07
C PHE A 28 32.15 -15.38 9.95
N MET A 29 32.45 -16.17 10.99
CA MET A 29 33.70 -16.94 11.12
C MET A 29 34.98 -16.09 10.93
N GLY A 30 34.94 -14.79 11.27
CA GLY A 30 36.07 -13.88 11.12
C GLY A 30 36.39 -13.50 9.66
N GLN A 31 35.59 -13.93 8.69
CA GLN A 31 35.80 -13.65 7.28
C GLN A 31 35.12 -12.33 6.89
N ARG A 32 35.92 -11.36 6.42
CA ARG A 32 35.38 -10.15 5.79
C ARG A 32 34.66 -10.53 4.50
N GLY A 33 33.48 -9.97 4.30
CA GLY A 33 32.67 -10.20 3.10
C GLY A 33 31.49 -11.15 3.31
N LYS A 34 31.47 -11.96 4.38
CA LYS A 34 30.36 -12.88 4.66
C LYS A 34 29.59 -12.45 5.91
N TRP A 35 28.28 -12.30 5.76
CA TRP A 35 27.37 -11.92 6.83
C TRP A 35 26.49 -13.10 7.19
N ARG A 36 26.24 -13.32 8.48
CA ARG A 36 25.18 -14.21 8.93
C ARG A 36 23.88 -13.43 9.02
N ALA A 37 22.85 -13.98 8.42
CA ALA A 37 21.54 -13.35 8.36
C ALA A 37 20.44 -14.36 8.61
N TRP A 38 19.29 -13.83 9.01
CA TRP A 38 18.04 -14.56 9.19
C TRP A 38 17.00 -14.01 8.24
N LYS A 39 16.35 -14.86 7.45
CA LYS A 39 15.13 -14.48 6.72
C LYS A 39 14.03 -14.16 7.73
N VAL A 40 13.38 -13.04 7.50
CA VAL A 40 12.31 -12.55 8.35
C VAL A 40 10.97 -12.74 7.64
N ASP A 41 10.00 -13.34 8.33
CA ASP A 41 8.66 -13.52 7.78
C ASP A 41 7.84 -12.22 7.77
N ARG A 42 6.61 -12.31 7.24
CA ARG A 42 5.71 -11.16 7.11
C ARG A 42 5.28 -10.59 8.46
N GLU A 43 5.30 -11.38 9.54
CA GLU A 43 4.99 -10.91 10.89
C GLU A 43 6.23 -10.37 11.62
N GLY A 44 7.41 -10.48 11.03
CA GLY A 44 8.67 -9.98 11.59
C GLY A 44 9.45 -11.02 12.42
N ARG A 45 9.14 -12.32 12.27
CA ARG A 45 9.81 -13.41 12.98
C ARG A 45 10.96 -13.96 12.14
N GLN A 46 12.09 -14.24 12.78
CA GLN A 46 13.23 -14.91 12.17
C GLN A 46 12.87 -16.38 11.91
N ARG A 47 13.13 -16.87 10.69
CA ARG A 47 12.74 -18.23 10.25
C ARG A 47 13.90 -19.11 9.89
N GLU A 48 14.68 -18.68 8.90
CA GLU A 48 15.76 -19.45 8.32
C GLU A 48 17.04 -18.64 8.44
N ASN A 49 18.12 -19.24 8.93
CA ASN A 49 19.42 -18.59 9.01
C ASN A 49 20.38 -19.14 7.96
N GLY A 50 21.37 -18.32 7.61
CA GLY A 50 22.46 -18.73 6.76
C GLY A 50 23.33 -17.54 6.40
N ILE A 51 24.16 -17.72 5.39
CA ILE A 51 25.16 -16.73 4.99
C ILE A 51 24.65 -15.92 3.80
N ILE A 52 24.86 -14.61 3.86
CA ILE A 52 24.70 -13.70 2.71
C ILE A 52 26.01 -12.92 2.50
N PRO A 53 26.35 -12.53 1.26
CA PRO A 53 27.51 -11.69 1.04
C PRO A 53 27.27 -10.27 1.58
N SER A 54 28.37 -9.59 1.92
CA SER A 54 28.33 -8.19 2.33
C SER A 54 27.96 -7.28 1.16
N ALA A 55 27.44 -6.10 1.46
CA ALA A 55 27.17 -5.06 0.46
C ALA A 55 28.39 -4.82 -0.45
N THR A 56 29.58 -4.64 0.15
CA THR A 56 30.82 -4.39 -0.60
C THR A 56 31.25 -5.56 -1.50
N GLN A 57 30.98 -6.80 -1.10
CA GLN A 57 31.29 -7.97 -1.92
C GLN A 57 30.32 -8.07 -3.11
N MET A 58 29.04 -7.81 -2.87
CA MET A 58 28.02 -7.80 -3.92
C MET A 58 28.28 -6.73 -4.97
N GLU A 59 28.64 -5.52 -4.56
CA GLU A 59 29.03 -4.43 -5.47
C GLU A 59 30.24 -4.81 -6.32
N ARG A 60 31.26 -5.45 -5.72
CA ARG A 60 32.46 -5.90 -6.44
C ARG A 60 32.21 -7.05 -7.43
N CYS A 61 31.21 -7.89 -7.18
CA CYS A 61 30.84 -8.97 -8.09
C CYS A 61 30.01 -8.44 -9.28
N ASP A 62 29.11 -7.48 -9.06
CA ASP A 62 28.35 -6.84 -10.14
C ASP A 62 29.27 -6.12 -11.14
N VAL A 63 30.34 -5.48 -10.64
CA VAL A 63 31.35 -4.81 -11.47
C VAL A 63 32.15 -5.78 -12.36
N ARG A 64 32.35 -7.04 -11.92
CA ARG A 64 33.12 -8.04 -12.68
C ARG A 64 32.31 -8.81 -13.72
N GLY A 65 30.99 -8.88 -13.58
CA GLY A 65 30.11 -9.66 -14.45
C GLY A 65 29.65 -8.95 -15.73
N LYS A 66 29.80 -7.62 -15.86
CA LYS A 66 29.24 -6.85 -16.99
C LYS A 66 30.33 -6.25 -17.88
N LYS A 67 30.60 -6.89 -19.03
CA LYS A 67 31.24 -6.21 -20.18
C LYS A 67 30.34 -5.05 -20.63
N ALA A 68 30.67 -3.84 -20.19
CA ALA A 68 30.54 -2.50 -20.81
C ALA A 68 29.40 -2.13 -21.81
N LYS A 69 28.30 -2.89 -21.97
CA LYS A 69 27.25 -2.55 -22.95
C LYS A 69 25.85 -2.26 -22.40
N ASN A 70 25.63 -2.36 -21.10
CA ASN A 70 24.47 -1.74 -20.44
C ASN A 70 24.82 -1.52 -18.98
N ARG A 71 25.38 -0.35 -18.68
CA ARG A 71 25.60 0.09 -17.30
C ARG A 71 24.23 0.46 -16.72
N MET A 72 23.45 -0.54 -16.29
CA MET A 72 22.35 -0.31 -15.36
C MET A 72 22.98 0.27 -14.10
N THR A 73 22.99 1.59 -13.96
CA THR A 73 23.11 2.24 -12.67
C THR A 73 22.00 1.68 -11.79
N LEU A 74 22.37 0.87 -10.80
CA LEU A 74 21.45 0.46 -9.74
C LEU A 74 20.92 1.75 -9.11
N THR A 75 19.64 2.03 -9.32
CA THR A 75 18.96 3.21 -8.74
C THR A 75 18.73 3.05 -7.24
N ARG A 76 18.95 1.86 -6.68
CA ARG A 76 18.78 1.51 -5.27
C ARG A 76 19.97 0.66 -4.78
N PRO A 77 20.36 0.78 -3.50
CA PRO A 77 21.42 -0.06 -2.93
C PRO A 77 20.98 -1.54 -2.90
N ILE A 78 21.93 -2.47 -3.00
CA ILE A 78 21.67 -3.92 -2.99
C ILE A 78 20.95 -4.34 -1.71
N TYR A 79 21.47 -3.85 -0.57
CA TYR A 79 20.85 -3.97 0.73
C TYR A 79 20.44 -2.57 1.20
N GLU A 80 19.16 -2.42 1.51
CA GLU A 80 18.59 -1.20 2.05
C GLU A 80 18.30 -1.42 3.54
N ARG A 81 18.83 -0.54 4.40
CA ARG A 81 18.59 -0.65 5.84
C ARG A 81 17.15 -0.23 6.13
N VAL A 82 16.44 -1.10 6.81
CA VAL A 82 15.05 -0.86 7.22
C VAL A 82 14.89 -0.98 8.72
N GLU A 83 13.89 -0.28 9.24
CA GLU A 83 13.42 -0.38 10.61
C GLU A 83 12.00 -0.93 10.64
N ARG A 84 11.70 -1.65 11.73
CA ARG A 84 10.35 -2.12 12.02
C ARG A 84 9.53 -0.94 12.54
N VAL A 85 8.43 -0.63 11.88
CA VAL A 85 7.47 0.35 12.38
C VAL A 85 6.59 -0.33 13.43
N SER A 86 6.66 0.13 14.68
CA SER A 86 5.74 -0.31 15.74
C SER A 86 4.34 0.25 15.44
N SER A 87 3.39 -0.61 15.09
CA SER A 87 2.00 -0.19 14.88
C SER A 87 1.06 -1.08 15.66
N SER A 88 0.69 -0.64 16.86
CA SER A 88 -0.41 -1.22 17.65
C SER A 88 -1.77 -0.65 17.26
N LYS A 89 -1.80 0.49 16.56
CA LYS A 89 -3.02 1.18 16.14
C LYS A 89 -3.61 0.54 14.88
N ARG A 90 -4.92 0.68 14.71
CA ARG A 90 -5.59 0.29 13.46
C ARG A 90 -5.16 1.21 12.34
N ARG A 91 -4.74 0.62 11.22
CA ARG A 91 -4.27 1.36 10.05
C ARG A 91 -5.46 1.97 9.28
N PRO A 92 -5.30 3.15 8.68
CA PRO A 92 -6.28 3.67 7.73
C PRO A 92 -6.46 2.72 6.55
N VAL A 93 -7.62 2.74 5.90
CA VAL A 93 -7.97 1.91 4.75
C VAL A 93 -8.29 2.84 3.59
N VAL A 94 -7.56 2.69 2.49
CA VAL A 94 -7.80 3.44 1.25
C VAL A 94 -8.31 2.48 0.21
N LEU A 95 -9.51 2.75 -0.31
CA LEU A 95 -10.13 1.94 -1.35
C LEU A 95 -10.03 2.67 -2.69
N PHE A 96 -9.62 1.94 -3.72
CA PHE A 96 -9.68 2.40 -5.11
C PHE A 96 -10.55 1.46 -5.93
N GLY A 97 -11.36 1.99 -6.84
CA GLY A 97 -12.19 1.18 -7.71
C GLY A 97 -13.48 1.89 -8.11
N PRO A 98 -14.24 1.34 -9.06
CA PRO A 98 -15.61 1.77 -9.33
C PRO A 98 -16.53 1.50 -8.14
N LEU A 99 -17.58 2.31 -7.99
CA LEU A 99 -18.72 2.04 -7.09
C LEU A 99 -18.33 1.74 -5.63
N LEU A 100 -17.40 2.50 -5.06
CA LEU A 100 -16.96 2.29 -3.67
C LEU A 100 -18.02 2.68 -2.65
N THR A 101 -18.89 3.65 -2.92
CA THR A 101 -19.92 4.13 -1.99
C THR A 101 -20.78 3.02 -1.38
N PRO A 102 -21.44 2.13 -2.16
CA PRO A 102 -22.21 1.02 -1.58
C PRO A 102 -21.37 0.02 -0.79
N ILE A 103 -20.10 -0.18 -1.18
CA ILE A 103 -19.16 -1.06 -0.47
C ILE A 103 -18.80 -0.45 0.89
N ILE A 104 -18.43 0.84 0.92
CA ILE A 104 -18.10 1.58 2.14
C ILE A 104 -19.30 1.58 3.08
N GLN A 105 -20.50 1.90 2.58
CA GLN A 105 -21.71 1.90 3.40
C GLN A 105 -21.95 0.52 4.03
N THR A 106 -21.88 -0.56 3.24
CA THR A 106 -22.06 -1.92 3.74
C THR A 106 -21.00 -2.30 4.80
N LEU A 107 -19.73 -1.87 4.62
CA LEU A 107 -18.66 -2.10 5.61
C LEU A 107 -18.93 -1.40 6.94
N LEU A 108 -19.47 -0.18 6.89
CA LEU A 108 -19.83 0.61 8.08
C LEU A 108 -21.04 -0.01 8.80
N ASP A 109 -22.05 -0.43 8.05
CA ASP A 109 -23.28 -1.02 8.59
C ASP A 109 -23.02 -2.38 9.27
N ASP A 110 -22.15 -3.21 8.67
CA ASP A 110 -21.90 -4.58 9.14
C ASP A 110 -20.86 -4.65 10.29
N SER A 111 -20.11 -3.58 10.58
CA SER A 111 -18.99 -3.65 11.53
C SER A 111 -18.60 -2.31 12.18
N SER A 112 -18.66 -2.28 13.52
CA SER A 112 -18.16 -1.18 14.36
C SER A 112 -16.63 -0.98 14.34
N ARG A 113 -15.88 -1.89 13.69
CA ARG A 113 -14.42 -1.76 13.54
C ARG A 113 -14.00 -0.71 12.50
N PHE A 114 -14.95 -0.19 11.72
CA PHE A 114 -14.70 0.78 10.67
C PHE A 114 -15.36 2.12 11.00
N SER A 115 -14.75 3.20 10.54
CA SER A 115 -15.34 4.53 10.53
C SER A 115 -14.92 5.24 9.25
N HIS A 116 -15.76 6.13 8.73
CA HIS A 116 -15.46 6.87 7.52
C HIS A 116 -14.96 8.28 7.87
N CYS A 117 -13.77 8.63 7.38
CA CYS A 117 -13.27 9.99 7.48
C CYS A 117 -13.91 10.82 6.38
N VAL A 118 -14.92 11.60 6.79
CA VAL A 118 -15.63 12.53 5.93
C VAL A 118 -14.76 13.79 5.76
N PRO A 119 -14.54 14.27 4.53
CA PRO A 119 -13.85 15.54 4.30
C PRO A 119 -14.56 16.71 4.99
N GLU A 120 -13.78 17.60 5.58
CA GLU A 120 -14.28 18.86 6.13
C GLU A 120 -14.32 19.92 5.03
N CYS A 121 -15.43 20.64 4.91
CA CYS A 121 -15.53 21.75 3.98
C CYS A 121 -14.97 23.02 4.63
N ARG A 122 -13.92 23.61 4.05
CA ARG A 122 -13.22 24.79 4.59
C ARG A 122 -13.05 25.88 3.53
N ALA A 123 -13.20 27.13 3.95
CA ALA A 123 -12.88 28.30 3.14
C ALA A 123 -11.39 28.63 3.30
N LEU A 124 -10.55 28.14 2.37
CA LEU A 124 -9.11 28.32 2.38
C LEU A 124 -8.66 28.98 1.08
N GLN A 125 -7.58 29.77 1.15
CA GLN A 125 -6.94 30.31 -0.05
C GLN A 125 -6.05 29.25 -0.72
N SER A 126 -5.89 29.28 -2.04
CA SER A 126 -5.09 28.28 -2.78
C SER A 126 -3.66 28.15 -2.24
N MET A 127 -3.00 29.27 -1.96
CA MET A 127 -1.63 29.28 -1.39
C MET A 127 -1.58 28.63 -0.01
N GLU A 128 -2.62 28.81 0.81
CA GLU A 128 -2.71 28.18 2.12
C GLU A 128 -2.86 26.67 1.99
N VAL A 129 -3.73 26.20 1.07
CA VAL A 129 -3.91 24.78 0.78
C VAL A 129 -2.60 24.13 0.34
N GLU A 130 -1.86 24.77 -0.57
CA GLU A 130 -0.55 24.28 -1.04
C GLU A 130 0.45 24.17 0.12
N ARG A 131 0.53 25.18 0.97
CA ARG A 131 1.40 25.16 2.17
C ARG A 131 1.02 24.03 3.13
N LEU A 132 -0.26 23.83 3.38
CA LEU A 132 -0.76 22.80 4.30
C LEU A 132 -0.59 21.38 3.76
N LEU A 133 -0.72 21.17 2.44
CA LEU A 133 -0.41 19.89 1.80
C LEU A 133 1.10 19.61 1.84
N ALA A 134 1.96 20.60 1.60
CA ALA A 134 3.42 20.44 1.61
C ALA A 134 3.96 20.10 3.01
N SER A 135 3.36 20.68 4.05
CA SER A 135 3.68 20.38 5.46
C SER A 135 2.99 19.12 5.99
N CYS A 136 2.17 18.45 5.18
CA CYS A 136 1.36 17.28 5.56
C CYS A 136 0.34 17.56 6.69
N GLU A 137 0.02 18.82 7.00
CA GLU A 137 -1.11 19.17 7.88
C GLU A 137 -2.44 18.76 7.23
N LEU A 138 -2.54 18.90 5.91
CA LEU A 138 -3.58 18.31 5.07
C LEU A 138 -3.05 17.06 4.36
N ILE A 139 -3.85 16.00 4.39
CA ILE A 139 -3.62 14.75 3.64
C ILE A 139 -4.24 14.84 2.26
N GLU A 140 -5.40 15.49 2.13
CA GLU A 140 -6.08 15.69 0.85
C GLU A 140 -6.79 17.02 0.83
N ALA A 141 -6.86 17.65 -0.34
CA ALA A 141 -7.67 18.83 -0.57
C ALA A 141 -8.24 18.81 -1.98
N ARG A 142 -9.56 18.91 -2.10
CA ARG A 142 -10.27 18.95 -3.38
C ARG A 142 -11.05 20.24 -3.46
N ARG A 143 -10.78 21.03 -4.50
CA ARG A 143 -11.48 22.29 -4.72
C ARG A 143 -12.94 22.01 -5.11
N ARG A 144 -13.85 22.71 -4.45
CA ARG A 144 -15.29 22.70 -4.70
C ARG A 144 -15.79 24.12 -4.82
N GLU A 145 -15.84 24.63 -6.05
CA GLU A 145 -16.19 26.03 -6.36
C GLU A 145 -15.30 27.03 -5.59
N THR A 146 -15.84 27.64 -4.53
CA THR A 146 -15.19 28.62 -3.65
C THR A 146 -14.60 28.02 -2.37
N LEU A 147 -14.88 26.75 -2.09
CA LEU A 147 -14.46 26.04 -0.89
C LEU A 147 -13.52 24.87 -1.22
N TYR A 148 -12.97 24.25 -0.19
CA TYR A 148 -12.18 23.02 -0.28
C TYR A 148 -12.74 21.95 0.63
N ASP A 149 -12.96 20.76 0.09
CA ASP A 149 -13.15 19.54 0.87
C ASP A 149 -11.77 19.02 1.26
N VAL A 150 -11.47 18.97 2.55
CA VAL A 150 -10.13 18.62 3.06
C VAL A 150 -10.15 17.44 4.03
N ILE A 151 -9.09 16.65 3.98
CA ILE A 151 -8.78 15.61 4.98
C ILE A 151 -7.53 16.04 5.72
N THR A 152 -7.61 16.11 7.05
CA THR A 152 -6.50 16.60 7.90
C THR A 152 -5.73 15.44 8.53
N ALA A 153 -4.44 15.62 8.81
CA ALA A 153 -3.67 14.62 9.56
C ALA A 153 -4.24 14.35 10.97
N PRO A 154 -4.66 15.38 11.75
CA PRO A 154 -5.33 15.16 13.03
C PRO A 154 -6.58 14.27 12.95
N ALA A 155 -7.41 14.41 11.90
CA ALA A 155 -8.58 13.56 11.73
C ALA A 155 -8.21 12.08 11.59
N ILE A 156 -7.14 11.77 10.85
CA ILE A 156 -6.64 10.39 10.71
C ILE A 156 -6.10 9.84 12.03
N HIS A 157 -5.36 10.65 12.79
CA HIS A 157 -4.85 10.26 14.11
C HIS A 157 -5.99 9.99 15.10
N HIS A 158 -7.04 10.80 15.08
CA HIS A 158 -8.21 10.62 15.94
C HIS A 158 -8.82 9.21 15.81
N PHE A 159 -9.05 8.73 14.60
CA PHE A 159 -9.57 7.38 14.39
C PHE A 159 -8.61 6.28 14.85
N ALA A 160 -7.30 6.51 14.69
CA ALA A 160 -6.28 5.57 15.16
C ALA A 160 -6.30 5.47 16.70
N ASP A 161 -6.56 6.58 17.41
CA ASP A 161 -6.69 6.64 18.86
C ASP A 161 -7.98 5.98 19.37
N LEU A 162 -9.06 6.06 18.59
CA LEU A 162 -10.30 5.30 18.84
C LEU A 162 -10.13 3.79 18.61
N GLY A 163 -9.00 3.34 18.03
CA GLY A 163 -8.74 1.93 17.78
C GLY A 163 -9.59 1.33 16.66
N VAL A 164 -10.05 2.16 15.71
CA VAL A 164 -10.87 1.75 14.55
C VAL A 164 -10.11 1.95 13.24
N HIS A 165 -10.46 1.15 12.23
CA HIS A 165 -9.95 1.35 10.88
C HIS A 165 -10.69 2.53 10.22
N CYS A 166 -9.95 3.60 9.95
CA CYS A 166 -10.45 4.76 9.22
C CYS A 166 -10.49 4.48 7.71
N ILE A 167 -11.68 4.32 7.12
CA ILE A 167 -11.86 4.36 5.66
C ILE A 167 -11.73 5.82 5.23
N VAL A 168 -10.78 6.11 4.34
CA VAL A 168 -10.48 7.48 3.90
C VAL A 168 -10.30 7.52 2.38
N ASP A 169 -10.95 8.51 1.76
CA ASP A 169 -10.85 8.79 0.34
C ASP A 169 -9.71 9.78 0.06
N VAL A 170 -8.55 9.25 -0.33
CA VAL A 170 -7.34 10.02 -0.66
C VAL A 170 -6.79 9.56 -2.00
N SER A 171 -6.20 10.50 -2.72
CA SER A 171 -5.43 10.25 -3.93
C SER A 171 -4.13 9.50 -3.61
N PRO A 172 -3.46 8.95 -4.64
CA PRO A 172 -2.13 8.37 -4.47
C PRO A 172 -1.11 9.35 -3.84
N ASN A 173 -1.19 10.66 -4.13
CA ASN A 173 -0.39 11.69 -3.44
C ASN A 173 -0.75 11.84 -1.95
N GLY A 174 -2.03 11.66 -1.59
CA GLY A 174 -2.46 11.63 -0.19
C GLY A 174 -1.86 10.44 0.57
N ILE A 175 -1.70 9.29 -0.07
CA ILE A 175 -0.97 8.14 0.51
C ILE A 175 0.50 8.49 0.77
N GLN A 176 1.17 9.19 -0.15
CA GLN A 176 2.55 9.65 0.09
C GLN A 176 2.64 10.57 1.31
N ARG A 177 1.68 11.49 1.48
CA ARG A 177 1.63 12.35 2.67
C ARG A 177 1.42 11.56 3.96
N LEU A 178 0.56 10.53 3.94
CA LEU A 178 0.43 9.60 5.08
C LEU A 178 1.77 8.92 5.39
N HIS A 179 2.49 8.43 4.37
CA HIS A 179 3.80 7.80 4.55
C HIS A 179 4.84 8.75 5.16
N SER A 180 4.85 10.03 4.75
CA SER A 180 5.71 11.07 5.33
C SER A 180 5.47 11.26 6.82
N LEU A 181 4.23 11.05 7.28
CA LEU A 181 3.83 11.08 8.69
C LEU A 181 4.00 9.73 9.41
N ARG A 182 4.67 8.74 8.80
CA ARG A 182 4.80 7.37 9.31
C ARG A 182 3.44 6.67 9.51
N ILE A 183 2.40 7.09 8.79
CA ILE A 183 1.09 6.45 8.76
C ILE A 183 1.02 5.59 7.49
N TYR A 184 0.90 4.28 7.65
CA TYR A 184 0.91 3.35 6.52
C TYR A 184 -0.48 2.76 6.29
N PRO A 185 -1.28 3.31 5.36
CA PRO A 185 -2.62 2.79 5.10
C PRO A 185 -2.58 1.37 4.53
N ILE A 186 -3.68 0.63 4.69
CA ILE A 186 -3.97 -0.59 3.93
C ILE A 186 -4.66 -0.14 2.64
N VAL A 187 -3.99 -0.31 1.51
CA VAL A 187 -4.48 0.13 0.20
C VAL A 187 -5.09 -1.07 -0.53
N ILE A 188 -6.35 -0.95 -0.95
CA ILE A 188 -7.11 -2.03 -1.59
C ILE A 188 -7.74 -1.54 -2.89
N ARG A 189 -7.52 -2.27 -3.98
CA ARG A 189 -8.16 -2.05 -5.28
C ARG A 189 -9.32 -3.03 -5.46
N VAL A 190 -10.53 -2.52 -5.65
CA VAL A 190 -11.71 -3.31 -6.01
C VAL A 190 -11.83 -3.34 -7.53
N LYS A 191 -11.61 -4.52 -8.12
CA LYS A 191 -11.55 -4.71 -9.58
C LYS A 191 -12.72 -5.53 -10.08
N PHE A 192 -13.51 -4.94 -10.96
CA PHE A 192 -14.64 -5.59 -11.62
C PHE A 192 -14.16 -6.41 -12.82
N LYS A 193 -14.76 -7.58 -13.03
CA LYS A 193 -14.44 -8.43 -14.19
C LYS A 193 -15.26 -8.05 -15.42
N SER A 194 -16.45 -7.46 -15.23
CA SER A 194 -17.36 -7.15 -16.32
C SER A 194 -18.07 -5.79 -16.12
N PRO A 195 -18.23 -4.99 -17.19
CA PRO A 195 -19.08 -3.79 -17.16
C PRO A 195 -20.52 -4.08 -16.74
N LYS A 196 -21.02 -5.31 -16.97
CA LYS A 196 -22.35 -5.72 -16.52
C LYS A 196 -22.50 -5.63 -15.01
N GLN A 197 -21.50 -6.08 -14.24
CA GLN A 197 -21.53 -6.02 -12.78
C GLN A 197 -21.62 -4.58 -12.27
N ILE A 198 -20.90 -3.66 -12.92
CA ILE A 198 -20.95 -2.23 -12.58
C ILE A 198 -22.35 -1.69 -12.85
N LYS A 199 -22.94 -2.01 -14.02
CA LYS A 199 -24.32 -1.62 -14.33
C LYS A 199 -25.31 -2.13 -13.31
N ASP A 200 -25.27 -3.43 -13.03
CA ASP A 200 -26.21 -4.09 -12.13
C ASP A 200 -26.13 -3.48 -10.72
N ILE A 201 -24.93 -3.24 -10.18
CA ILE A 201 -24.77 -2.59 -8.87
C ILE A 201 -25.20 -1.13 -8.89
N LYS A 202 -24.87 -0.38 -9.94
CA LYS A 202 -25.22 1.04 -10.07
C LYS A 202 -26.74 1.23 -10.12
N GLU A 203 -27.45 0.34 -10.83
CA GLU A 203 -28.91 0.36 -10.90
C GLU A 203 -29.53 0.00 -9.53
N ASP A 204 -29.06 -1.07 -8.88
CA ASP A 204 -29.69 -1.58 -7.64
C ASP A 204 -29.47 -0.65 -6.42
N PHE A 205 -28.32 0.03 -6.35
CA PHE A 205 -27.95 0.88 -5.20
C PHE A 205 -28.18 2.37 -5.42
N CYS A 206 -28.17 2.85 -6.67
CA CYS A 206 -28.36 4.27 -6.97
C CYS A 206 -29.65 4.56 -7.75
N GLY A 207 -30.38 3.54 -8.21
CA GLY A 207 -31.53 3.72 -9.10
C GLY A 207 -31.14 4.28 -10.48
N GLU A 208 -29.85 4.28 -10.81
CA GLU A 208 -29.32 4.96 -11.99
C GLU A 208 -28.85 3.93 -13.03
N LYS A 209 -29.44 3.97 -14.22
CA LYS A 209 -28.99 3.15 -15.35
C LYS A 209 -27.82 3.84 -16.05
N ILE A 210 -26.73 3.10 -16.22
CA ILE A 210 -25.57 3.57 -16.99
C ILE A 210 -25.35 2.71 -18.23
N THR A 211 -24.78 3.34 -19.26
CA THR A 211 -24.40 2.68 -20.51
C THR A 211 -23.17 1.80 -20.31
N THR A 212 -22.97 0.84 -21.22
CA THR A 212 -21.75 0.02 -21.24
C THR A 212 -20.49 0.87 -21.43
N LYS A 213 -20.59 1.99 -22.16
CA LYS A 213 -19.49 2.95 -22.32
C LYS A 213 -19.12 3.58 -20.97
N GLN A 214 -20.09 4.14 -20.26
CA GLN A 214 -19.86 4.72 -18.92
C GLN A 214 -19.31 3.70 -17.93
N ALA A 215 -19.79 2.46 -17.96
CA ALA A 215 -19.26 1.40 -17.10
C ALA A 215 -17.79 1.07 -17.43
N LYS A 216 -17.41 1.03 -18.71
CA LYS A 216 -16.01 0.86 -19.13
C LYS A 216 -15.15 2.06 -18.72
N ASP A 217 -15.65 3.29 -18.89
CA ASP A 217 -14.94 4.50 -18.51
C ASP A 217 -14.61 4.50 -17.00
N LEU A 218 -15.50 3.97 -16.14
CA LEU A 218 -15.22 3.78 -14.72
C LEU A 218 -14.08 2.77 -14.46
N MET A 219 -14.04 1.66 -15.22
CA MET A 219 -12.96 0.68 -15.14
C MET A 219 -11.62 1.25 -15.62
N ASP A 220 -11.65 2.05 -16.68
CA ASP A 220 -10.45 2.67 -17.25
C ASP A 220 -9.89 3.74 -16.29
N LYS A 221 -10.74 4.56 -15.67
CA LYS A 221 -10.35 5.48 -14.60
C LYS A 221 -9.67 4.75 -13.44
N SER A 222 -10.25 3.63 -12.99
CA SER A 222 -9.64 2.80 -11.95
C SER A 222 -8.28 2.22 -12.38
N SER A 223 -8.13 1.88 -13.67
CA SER A 223 -6.88 1.33 -14.22
C SER A 223 -5.78 2.40 -14.31
N SER A 224 -6.14 3.65 -14.58
CA SER A 224 -5.20 4.78 -14.55
C SER A 224 -4.64 5.03 -13.15
N VAL A 225 -5.49 4.99 -12.11
CA VAL A 225 -5.03 5.08 -10.71
C VAL A 225 -4.13 3.90 -10.33
N GLU A 226 -4.43 2.70 -10.84
CA GLU A 226 -3.58 1.52 -10.66
C GLU A 226 -2.15 1.75 -11.20
N LYS A 227 -2.01 2.37 -12.38
CA LYS A 227 -0.69 2.75 -12.93
C LYS A 227 0.02 3.83 -12.12
N GLU A 228 -0.72 4.78 -11.57
CA GLU A 228 -0.16 5.85 -10.72
C GLU A 228 0.35 5.31 -9.38
N LEU A 229 -0.36 4.36 -8.77
CA LEU A 229 0.12 3.67 -7.57
C LEU A 229 1.40 2.87 -7.85
N GLU A 230 1.46 2.20 -9.00
CA GLU A 230 2.62 1.42 -9.43
C GLU A 230 3.84 2.32 -9.70
N SER A 231 3.67 3.48 -10.33
CA SER A 231 4.76 4.41 -10.60
C SER A 231 5.38 5.00 -9.32
N MET A 232 4.62 5.04 -8.23
CA MET A 232 5.08 5.50 -6.91
C MET A 232 5.50 4.36 -5.98
N ASN A 233 5.60 3.13 -6.48
CA ASN A 233 5.93 1.94 -5.71
C ASN A 233 4.99 1.71 -4.51
N CYS A 234 3.73 2.12 -4.62
CA CYS A 234 2.73 1.91 -3.58
C CYS A 234 2.14 0.50 -3.71
N SER A 235 2.38 -0.35 -2.70
CA SER A 235 1.76 -1.68 -2.66
C SER A 235 0.26 -1.56 -2.41
N ALA A 236 -0.54 -2.16 -3.28
CA ALA A 236 -1.99 -2.23 -3.14
C ALA A 236 -2.47 -3.66 -3.36
N SER A 237 -3.25 -4.17 -2.42
CA SER A 237 -3.86 -5.50 -2.55
C SER A 237 -5.11 -5.43 -3.42
N VAL A 238 -5.49 -6.52 -4.09
CA VAL A 238 -6.60 -6.53 -5.05
C VAL A 238 -7.72 -7.44 -4.55
N VAL A 239 -8.95 -6.92 -4.57
CA VAL A 239 -10.19 -7.67 -4.37
C VAL A 239 -10.90 -7.75 -5.71
N MET A 240 -11.04 -8.96 -6.23
CA MET A 240 -11.71 -9.21 -7.51
C MET A 240 -13.21 -9.42 -7.28
N VAL A 241 -14.04 -8.64 -7.96
CA VAL A 241 -15.49 -8.83 -7.95
C VAL A 241 -15.85 -9.97 -8.91
N SER A 242 -15.78 -11.21 -8.42
CA SER A 242 -16.02 -12.43 -9.21
C SER A 242 -17.41 -13.04 -9.01
N SER A 243 -18.06 -12.74 -7.89
CA SER A 243 -19.36 -13.33 -7.54
C SER A 243 -20.43 -12.98 -8.59
N GLN A 244 -21.25 -13.97 -8.92
CA GLN A 244 -22.44 -13.83 -9.75
C GLN A 244 -23.67 -13.91 -8.83
N GLY A 245 -24.66 -13.06 -9.08
CA GLY A 245 -25.88 -13.03 -8.27
C GLY A 245 -26.45 -11.62 -8.13
N PRO A 246 -27.44 -11.43 -7.26
CA PRO A 246 -28.02 -10.10 -6.98
C PRO A 246 -26.94 -9.13 -6.51
N ALA A 247 -27.05 -7.86 -6.92
CA ALA A 247 -26.06 -6.82 -6.64
C ALA A 247 -25.72 -6.71 -5.15
N ARG A 248 -26.74 -6.75 -4.27
CA ARG A 248 -26.55 -6.75 -2.81
C ARG A 248 -25.69 -7.92 -2.31
N GLY A 249 -25.90 -9.11 -2.86
CA GLY A 249 -25.10 -10.29 -2.52
C GLY A 249 -23.65 -10.15 -2.98
N VAL A 250 -23.43 -9.58 -4.15
CA VAL A 250 -22.09 -9.29 -4.68
C VAL A 250 -21.35 -8.30 -3.79
N VAL A 251 -21.98 -7.19 -3.41
CA VAL A 251 -21.38 -6.17 -2.52
C VAL A 251 -21.03 -6.77 -1.16
N LYS A 252 -21.93 -7.56 -0.55
CA LYS A 252 -21.66 -8.24 0.73
C LYS A 252 -20.46 -9.19 0.64
N HIS A 253 -20.35 -9.95 -0.44
CA HIS A 253 -19.22 -10.84 -0.66
C HIS A 253 -17.89 -10.08 -0.82
N VAL A 254 -17.91 -8.95 -1.54
CA VAL A 254 -16.75 -8.07 -1.67
C VAL A 254 -16.34 -7.50 -0.29
N CYS A 255 -17.29 -7.08 0.53
CA CYS A 255 -17.02 -6.59 1.88
C CYS A 255 -16.36 -7.66 2.75
N GLN A 256 -16.85 -8.91 2.70
CA GLN A 256 -16.22 -10.03 3.42
C GLN A 256 -14.76 -10.25 3.00
N GLN A 257 -14.47 -10.19 1.70
CA GLN A 257 -13.09 -10.27 1.19
C GLN A 257 -12.23 -9.11 1.68
N ILE A 258 -12.76 -7.88 1.65
CA ILE A 258 -12.07 -6.67 2.15
C ILE A 258 -11.74 -6.84 3.64
N VAL A 259 -12.70 -7.28 4.47
CA VAL A 259 -12.48 -7.47 5.91
C VAL A 259 -11.38 -8.50 6.17
N ALA A 260 -11.44 -9.67 5.52
CA ALA A 260 -10.42 -10.70 5.68
C ALA A 260 -9.02 -10.21 5.25
N LEU A 261 -8.97 -9.43 4.17
CA LEU A 261 -7.74 -8.83 3.67
C LEU A 261 -7.17 -7.82 4.68
N ILE A 262 -7.99 -6.92 5.20
CA ILE A 262 -7.59 -5.93 6.21
C ILE A 262 -7.03 -6.63 7.45
N GLU A 263 -7.67 -7.69 7.93
CA GLU A 263 -7.20 -8.46 9.08
C GLU A 263 -5.85 -9.15 8.80
N HIS A 264 -5.62 -9.60 7.57
CA HIS A 264 -4.32 -10.15 7.16
C HIS A 264 -3.24 -9.06 7.08
N GLU A 265 -3.52 -7.95 6.40
CA GLU A 265 -2.58 -6.83 6.24
C GLU A 265 -2.25 -6.14 7.57
N GLN A 266 -3.19 -6.07 8.51
CA GLN A 266 -2.97 -5.48 9.83
C GLN A 266 -1.98 -6.30 10.68
N LYS A 267 -1.86 -7.62 10.44
CA LYS A 267 -0.89 -8.49 11.14
C LYS A 267 0.52 -8.40 10.58
N LYS A 268 0.69 -7.90 9.35
CA LYS A 268 2.00 -7.79 8.73
C LYS A 268 2.83 -6.71 9.42
N THR A 269 4.09 -7.01 9.64
CA THR A 269 5.07 -6.01 10.06
C THR A 269 5.37 -5.07 8.89
N ILE A 270 5.32 -3.78 9.18
CA ILE A 270 5.72 -2.72 8.23
C ILE A 270 7.21 -2.46 8.41
N TRP A 271 7.94 -2.50 7.30
CA TRP A 271 9.37 -2.22 7.23
C TRP A 271 9.60 -0.95 6.44
N MET A 272 10.35 -0.01 7.01
CA MET A 272 10.61 1.28 6.41
C MET A 272 12.08 1.58 6.32
N THR A 273 12.50 2.18 5.21
CA THR A 273 13.87 2.65 5.05
C THR A 273 14.19 3.68 6.13
N THR A 274 15.29 3.46 6.85
CA THR A 274 15.81 4.46 7.79
C THR A 274 16.48 5.57 6.97
N PRO A 275 16.12 6.86 7.14
CA PRO A 275 16.90 7.94 6.56
C PRO A 275 18.36 7.80 7.00
N GLN A 276 19.30 7.84 6.06
CA GLN A 276 20.73 7.88 6.35
C GLN A 276 21.15 9.30 6.72
#